data_AF-A0A959LRP9-F1
#
_entry.id   AF-A0A959LRP9-F1
#
_cell.length_a   1.000
_cell.length_b   1.000
_cell.length_c   1.000
_cell.angle_alpha   90.00
_cell.angle_beta   90.00
_cell.angle_gamma   90.00
#
_symmetry.space_group_name_H-M   'P 1'
#
loop_
_entity.id
_entity.type
_entity.pdbx_description
1 polymer ?
#
loop_
_entity_poly.entity_id
_entity_poly.type
_entity_poly.pdbx_seq_one_letter_code
_entity_poly.pdbx_strand_id
1 'polypeptide(L)' 'MKKLLFITLAMFAVGFTSCKKDHTCECVDDETGEVLVTRTINNTKPLAKTECETSNLAGFGITCKIK' A
#
# COMPACT_ATOMS: atom_id res chain seq x y z
N MET A 1 28.79 -23.55 30.62
CA MET A 1 30.02 -23.31 29.83
C MET A 1 29.87 -21.95 29.19
N LYS A 2 30.71 -20.99 29.60
CA LYS A 2 30.72 -19.60 29.11
C LYS A 2 31.56 -19.54 27.83
N LYS A 3 31.22 -18.59 26.96
CA LYS A 3 31.97 -18.05 25.81
C LYS A 3 31.69 -18.81 24.50
N LEU A 4 31.65 -18.06 23.39
CA LEU A 4 31.08 -18.39 22.06
C LEU A 4 29.55 -18.15 22.10
N LEU A 5 29.03 -17.00 21.69
CA LEU A 5 28.92 -16.59 20.30
C LEU A 5 28.67 -15.06 20.25
N PHE A 6 29.74 -14.27 20.38
CA PHE A 6 29.76 -12.95 19.76
C PHE A 6 30.33 -13.13 18.37
N ILE A 7 29.83 -12.38 17.38
CA ILE A 7 30.16 -12.41 15.94
C ILE A 7 29.15 -13.21 15.09
N THR A 8 27.95 -12.64 14.92
CA THR A 8 27.31 -12.56 13.59
C THR A 8 26.65 -11.18 13.48
N LEU A 9 27.49 -10.14 13.57
CA LEU A 9 27.16 -8.81 13.05
C LEU A 9 27.42 -8.85 11.55
N ALA A 10 26.45 -9.32 10.75
CA ALA A 10 26.40 -9.06 9.32
C ALA A 10 25.07 -9.53 8.74
N MET A 11 24.42 -8.64 7.99
CA MET A 11 23.36 -8.95 7.02
C MET A 11 21.91 -9.14 7.53
N PHE A 12 21.43 -8.25 8.40
CA PHE A 12 20.05 -7.75 8.24
C PHE A 12 20.01 -6.38 7.53
N ALA A 13 21.06 -6.09 6.74
CA ALA A 13 21.13 -4.94 5.85
C ALA A 13 20.70 -5.29 4.41
N VAL A 14 19.89 -6.32 4.22
CA VAL A 14 19.19 -6.58 2.95
C VAL A 14 17.75 -6.07 3.08
N GLY A 15 17.63 -4.78 2.81
CA GLY A 15 16.44 -4.23 2.18
C GLY A 15 15.24 -3.97 3.06
N PHE A 16 15.23 -2.79 3.70
CA PHE A 16 14.05 -1.91 3.58
C PHE A 16 13.91 -1.43 2.12
N THR A 17 14.06 -2.31 1.13
CA THR A 17 13.44 -2.09 -0.16
C THR A 17 11.97 -2.12 0.17
N SER A 18 11.37 -0.95 0.35
CA SER A 18 9.96 -0.87 0.67
C SER A 18 9.24 -1.75 -0.36
N CYS A 19 8.75 -2.92 0.08
CA CYS A 19 8.34 -3.97 -0.84
C CYS A 19 7.13 -3.43 -1.59
N LYS A 20 7.37 -2.92 -2.80
CA LYS A 20 6.30 -2.53 -3.70
C LYS A 20 5.55 -3.79 -4.04
N LYS A 21 4.25 -3.74 -3.84
CA LYS A 21 3.33 -4.80 -4.19
C LYS A 21 2.20 -4.17 -4.98
N ASP A 22 1.52 -5.01 -5.75
CA ASP A 22 0.31 -4.59 -6.43
C ASP A 22 -0.81 -4.42 -5.39
N HIS A 23 -1.34 -3.21 -5.33
CA HIS A 23 -2.49 -2.84 -4.52
C HIS A 23 -3.65 -2.49 -5.43
N THR A 24 -4.82 -3.08 -5.18
CA THR A 24 -6.02 -2.76 -5.93
C THR A 24 -6.68 -1.53 -5.31
N CYS A 25 -6.84 -0.47 -6.09
CA CYS A 25 -7.60 0.71 -5.73
C CYS A 25 -8.97 0.62 -6.41
N GLU A 26 -10.03 0.63 -5.61
CA GLU A 26 -11.42 0.63 -6.08
C GLU A 26 -12.05 1.99 -5.75
N CYS A 27 -12.59 2.65 -6.77
CA CYS A 27 -13.42 3.84 -6.64
C CYS A 27 -14.88 3.41 -6.71
N VAL A 28 -15.62 3.77 -5.67
CA VAL A 28 -17.04 3.49 -5.53
C VAL A 28 -17.83 4.78 -5.54
N ASP A 29 -19.05 4.68 -6.05
CA ASP A 29 -20.08 5.70 -5.82
C ASP A 29 -20.57 5.58 -4.37
N ASP A 30 -20.54 6.66 -3.61
CA ASP A 30 -20.92 6.70 -2.20
C ASP A 30 -22.45 6.62 -2.01
N GLU A 31 -23.24 6.97 -3.04
CA GLU A 31 -24.70 6.89 -3.01
C GLU A 31 -25.21 5.48 -3.33
N THR A 32 -24.63 4.83 -4.34
CA THR A 32 -25.07 3.48 -4.78
C THR A 32 -24.22 2.35 -4.20
N GLY A 33 -22.98 2.64 -3.79
CA GLY A 33 -21.99 1.65 -3.38
C GLY A 33 -21.37 0.87 -4.54
N GLU A 34 -21.69 1.22 -5.79
CA GLU A 34 -21.22 0.50 -6.97
C GLU A 34 -19.75 0.83 -7.29
N VAL A 35 -18.99 -0.18 -7.72
CA VAL A 35 -17.61 0.01 -8.17
C VAL A 35 -17.63 0.64 -9.55
N LEU A 36 -17.18 1.88 -9.63
CA LEU A 36 -17.08 2.64 -10.88
C LEU A 36 -15.79 2.30 -11.63
N VAL A 37 -14.68 2.24 -10.91
CA VAL A 37 -13.35 2.03 -11.48
C VAL A 37 -12.49 1.20 -10.54
N THR A 38 -11.75 0.25 -11.11
CA THR A 38 -10.69 -0.48 -10.41
C THR A 38 -9.36 -0.24 -11.12
N ARG A 39 -8.30 0.06 -10.36
CA ARG A 39 -6.94 0.16 -10.90
C ARG A 39 -5.92 -0.49 -9.97
N THR A 40 -4.82 -0.95 -10.56
CA THR A 40 -3.72 -1.57 -9.81
C THR A 40 -2.60 -0.56 -9.63
N ILE A 41 -2.10 -0.43 -8.40
CA ILE A 41 -0.99 0.46 -8.04
C ILE A 41 0.16 -0.37 -7.50
N ASN A 42 1.27 -0.44 -8.24
CA ASN A 42 2.48 -1.13 -7.78
C ASN A 42 3.33 -0.16 -6.94
N ASN A 43 3.04 -0.10 -5.65
CA ASN A 43 3.81 0.75 -4.75
C ASN A 43 3.82 0.20 -3.33
N THR A 44 4.44 0.93 -2.42
CA THR A 44 4.36 0.67 -0.99
C THR A 44 2.94 0.97 -0.52
N LYS A 45 2.39 0.19 0.42
CA LYS A 45 1.02 0.42 0.95
C LYS A 45 0.69 1.89 1.29
N PRO A 46 1.55 2.67 1.99
CA PRO A 46 1.21 4.07 2.29
C PRO A 46 1.17 4.94 1.04
N LEU A 47 2.12 4.77 0.10
CA LEU A 47 2.13 5.54 -1.14
C LEU A 47 0.97 5.16 -2.06
N ALA A 48 0.68 3.88 -2.18
CA ALA A 48 -0.47 3.39 -2.94
C ALA A 48 -1.77 3.96 -2.37
N LYS A 49 -1.89 4.06 -1.04
CA LYS A 49 -3.06 4.62 -0.38
C LYS A 49 -3.23 6.09 -0.74
N THR A 50 -2.15 6.88 -0.60
CA THR A 50 -2.15 8.29 -0.98
C THR A 50 -2.50 8.47 -2.46
N GLU A 51 -1.91 7.68 -3.35
CA GLU A 51 -2.23 7.73 -4.78
C GLU A 51 -3.70 7.39 -5.06
N CYS A 52 -4.24 6.36 -4.41
CA CYS A 52 -5.64 5.95 -4.53
C CYS A 52 -6.60 7.04 -4.03
N GLU A 53 -6.36 7.56 -2.82
CA GLU A 53 -7.23 8.55 -2.18
C GLU A 53 -7.12 9.95 -2.82
N THR A 54 -6.03 10.25 -3.52
CA THR A 54 -5.92 11.50 -4.32
C THR A 54 -6.95 11.53 -5.44
N SER A 55 -7.48 10.38 -5.85
CA SER A 55 -8.54 10.27 -6.87
C SER A 55 -9.95 10.41 -6.29
N ASN A 56 -10.10 10.68 -4.98
CA ASN A 56 -11.40 10.95 -4.37
C ASN A 56 -11.99 12.23 -4.95
N LEU A 57 -13.17 12.11 -5.55
CA LEU A 57 -13.94 13.23 -6.07
C LEU A 57 -15.07 13.51 -5.08
N ALA A 58 -14.70 14.10 -3.93
CA ALA A 58 -15.62 14.37 -2.82
C ALA A 58 -16.83 15.26 -3.21
N GLY A 59 -16.72 16.05 -4.28
CA GLY A 59 -17.81 16.85 -4.81
C GLY A 59 -18.82 16.08 -5.68
N PHE A 60 -18.51 14.84 -6.03
CA PHE A 60 -19.33 13.97 -6.89
C PHE A 60 -19.76 12.67 -6.21
N GLY A 61 -19.52 12.55 -4.89
CA GLY A 61 -19.84 11.34 -4.15
C GLY A 61 -19.04 10.11 -4.60
N ILE A 62 -17.80 10.29 -5.05
CA ILE A 62 -16.94 9.16 -5.45
C ILE A 62 -15.77 9.04 -4.49
N THR A 63 -15.66 7.87 -3.85
CA THR A 63 -14.59 7.54 -2.91
C THR A 63 -13.76 6.36 -3.41
N CYS A 64 -12.44 6.56 -3.49
CA CYS A 64 -11.45 5.59 -3.85
C CYS A 64 -10.71 5.04 -2.62
N LYS A 65 -10.63 3.72 -2.49
CA LYS A 65 -9.97 3.02 -1.37
C LYS A 65 -9.14 1.85 -1.88
N ILE A 66 -8.03 1.57 -1.18
CA ILE A 66 -7.29 0.32 -1.37
C ILE A 66 -8.09 -0.85 -0.81
N LYS A 67 -8.19 -1.93 -1.58
CA LYS A 67 -8.68 -3.24 -1.18
C LYS A 67 -7.55 -4.12 -0.62
#